data_AF-A0A4Q6AIX5-F1
#
_entry.id   AF-A0A4Q6AIX5-F1
#
_cell.length_a   1.000
_cell.length_b   1.000
_cell.length_c   1.000
_cell.angle_alpha   90.00
_cell.angle_beta   90.00
_cell.angle_gamma   90.00
#
_symmetry.space_group_name_H-M   'P 1'
#
loop_
_entity.id
_entity.type
_entity.pdbx_description
1 polymer ?
#
loop_
_entity_poly.entity_id
_entity_poly.type
_entity_poly.pdbx_seq_one_letter_code
_entity_poly.pdbx_strand_id
1 'polypeptide(L)'
;TVFAPDDAAFQRSGINATVINALPLAQLTAILQYHIVGGQMIGSTMIGTNFPNMQLPTQLVLAPPSATLPPGLRMSLFPSRRGTNGFVNNIPLTAVDVQAANGVIHKVAGILAPPSQMLWERIVADPELDYLEAAVRRADQATPSPNLVAALSNPAASLTVFAPNDAAFSQLLTLQITGALMAQNIPAANAQAAATALVTNYGTTLISNPASIPDAPIFPVGTGIGAQLSAILTPTVVQGLVVYHLLGQRAFTVNLPTTATTSPTLLNAGIAAHPGVTLQATFGPAGVTAATVKGVANATASNVQINPTSAPGGTSDQLYVNGVLHVINQVLLPQ
;
A
#
# COMPACT_ATOMS: atom_id res chain seq x y z
N THR A 1 -7.33 -26.75 4.14
CA THR A 1 -8.42 -25.82 4.52
C THR A 1 -9.00 -25.18 3.29
N VAL A 2 -10.32 -24.98 3.26
CA VAL A 2 -11.02 -24.26 2.19
C VAL A 2 -11.69 -23.03 2.78
N PHE A 3 -11.47 -21.87 2.18
CA PHE A 3 -12.24 -20.66 2.45
C PHE A 3 -13.36 -20.61 1.39
N ALA A 4 -14.58 -20.99 1.73
CA ALA A 4 -15.65 -21.21 0.74
C ALA A 4 -16.67 -20.05 0.74
N PRO A 5 -16.89 -19.36 -0.39
CA PRO A 5 -18.02 -18.44 -0.51
C PRO A 5 -19.33 -19.23 -0.53
N ASP A 6 -20.35 -18.73 0.15
CA ASP A 6 -21.72 -19.23 0.02
C ASP A 6 -22.46 -18.53 -1.14
N ASP A 7 -23.67 -18.98 -1.46
CA ASP A 7 -24.47 -18.41 -2.55
C ASP A 7 -24.72 -16.91 -2.35
N ALA A 8 -24.88 -16.46 -1.10
CA ALA A 8 -25.04 -15.06 -0.76
C ALA A 8 -23.75 -14.25 -1.01
N ALA A 9 -22.57 -14.84 -0.82
CA ALA A 9 -21.29 -14.25 -1.18
C ALA A 9 -21.15 -14.13 -2.70
N PHE A 10 -21.55 -15.14 -3.47
CA PHE A 10 -21.58 -15.06 -4.94
C PHE A 10 -22.49 -13.93 -5.44
N GLN A 11 -23.71 -13.85 -4.90
CA GLN A 11 -24.65 -12.77 -5.23
C GLN A 11 -24.09 -11.39 -4.89
N ARG A 12 -23.50 -11.22 -3.69
CA ARG A 12 -22.90 -9.94 -3.27
C ARG A 12 -21.67 -9.55 -4.07
N SER A 13 -20.90 -10.53 -4.57
CA SER A 13 -19.79 -10.30 -5.49
C SER A 13 -20.23 -10.07 -6.94
N GLY A 14 -21.55 -10.11 -7.23
CA GLY A 14 -22.08 -9.93 -8.59
C GLY A 14 -21.78 -11.10 -9.52
N ILE A 15 -21.33 -12.25 -8.99
CA ILE A 15 -20.99 -13.43 -9.77
C ILE A 15 -22.19 -14.37 -9.78
N ASN A 16 -22.94 -14.36 -10.88
CA ASN A 16 -24.08 -15.25 -11.13
C ASN A 16 -23.72 -16.35 -12.15
N ALA A 17 -24.65 -17.27 -12.42
CA ALA A 17 -24.43 -18.36 -13.36
C ALA A 17 -24.00 -17.88 -14.76
N THR A 18 -24.53 -16.75 -15.24
CA THR A 18 -24.13 -16.15 -16.53
C THR A 18 -22.67 -15.72 -16.52
N VAL A 19 -22.22 -15.05 -15.45
CA VAL A 19 -20.81 -14.66 -15.28
C VAL A 19 -19.93 -15.90 -15.21
N ILE A 20 -20.31 -16.91 -14.43
CA ILE A 20 -19.55 -18.16 -14.29
C ILE A 20 -19.38 -18.85 -15.65
N ASN A 21 -20.45 -18.98 -16.43
CA ASN A 21 -20.42 -19.62 -17.74
C ASN A 21 -19.64 -18.81 -18.79
N ALA A 22 -19.50 -17.51 -18.59
CA ALA A 22 -18.71 -16.63 -19.47
C ALA A 22 -17.22 -16.62 -19.11
N LEU A 23 -16.84 -16.99 -17.89
CA LEU A 23 -15.45 -16.98 -17.45
C LEU A 23 -14.65 -18.14 -18.09
N PRO A 24 -13.44 -17.88 -18.60
CA PRO A 24 -12.54 -18.93 -19.05
C PRO A 24 -12.26 -19.95 -17.94
N LEU A 25 -12.19 -21.24 -18.31
CA LEU A 25 -11.92 -22.32 -17.36
C LEU A 25 -10.64 -22.10 -16.55
N ALA A 26 -9.61 -21.51 -17.16
CA ALA A 26 -8.36 -21.18 -16.48
C ALA A 26 -8.57 -20.15 -15.34
N GLN A 27 -9.44 -19.15 -15.54
CA GLN A 27 -9.75 -18.16 -14.52
C GLN A 27 -10.59 -18.76 -13.39
N LEU A 28 -11.60 -19.57 -13.71
CA LEU A 28 -12.36 -20.31 -12.69
C LEU A 28 -11.47 -21.23 -11.87
N THR A 29 -10.56 -21.95 -12.52
CA THR A 29 -9.59 -22.83 -11.85
C THR A 29 -8.70 -22.02 -10.90
N ALA A 30 -8.19 -20.86 -11.34
CA ALA A 30 -7.35 -20.00 -10.52
C ALA A 30 -8.11 -19.46 -9.30
N ILE A 31 -9.36 -19.03 -9.48
CA ILE A 31 -10.24 -18.59 -8.38
C ILE A 31 -10.41 -19.73 -7.38
N LEU A 32 -10.78 -20.93 -7.81
CA LEU A 32 -10.96 -22.07 -6.90
C LEU A 32 -9.67 -22.45 -6.17
N GLN A 33 -8.54 -22.49 -6.88
CA GLN A 33 -7.23 -22.78 -6.28
C GLN A 33 -6.82 -21.74 -5.23
N TYR A 34 -7.20 -20.48 -5.42
CA TYR A 34 -6.91 -19.41 -4.47
C TYR A 34 -7.71 -19.54 -3.17
N HIS A 35 -8.89 -20.16 -3.20
CA HIS A 35 -9.69 -20.43 -1.99
C HIS A 35 -9.18 -21.63 -1.17
N ILE A 36 -8.20 -22.38 -1.68
CA ILE A 36 -7.73 -23.63 -1.07
C ILE A 36 -6.33 -23.45 -0.50
N VAL A 37 -6.18 -23.70 0.80
CA VAL A 37 -4.88 -23.87 1.46
C VAL A 37 -4.60 -25.36 1.60
N GLY A 38 -3.58 -25.84 0.89
CA GLY A 38 -3.23 -27.26 0.79
C GLY A 38 -2.48 -27.81 2.01
N GLY A 39 -2.66 -29.11 2.28
CA GLY A 39 -1.81 -29.86 3.22
C GLY A 39 -1.96 -29.50 4.71
N GLN A 40 -2.87 -28.59 5.06
CA GLN A 40 -3.04 -28.11 6.43
C GLN A 40 -4.53 -28.00 6.81
N MET A 41 -4.85 -28.41 8.03
CA MET A 41 -6.16 -28.20 8.68
C MET A 41 -6.06 -27.00 9.61
N ILE A 42 -6.17 -25.81 9.06
CA ILE A 42 -6.13 -24.54 9.80
C ILE A 42 -7.51 -24.26 10.40
N GLY A 43 -7.65 -24.49 11.72
CA GLY A 43 -8.83 -24.09 12.48
C GLY A 43 -8.80 -22.61 12.89
N SER A 44 -9.92 -22.06 13.33
CA SER A 44 -10.05 -20.63 13.69
C SER A 44 -9.14 -20.20 14.84
N THR A 45 -8.77 -21.13 15.73
CA THR A 45 -7.85 -20.91 16.84
C THR A 45 -6.39 -20.78 16.42
N MET A 46 -6.04 -21.30 15.23
CA MET A 46 -4.71 -21.16 14.63
C MET A 46 -4.55 -19.85 13.86
N ILE A 47 -5.66 -19.18 13.52
CA ILE A 47 -5.62 -17.87 12.87
C ILE A 47 -5.17 -16.84 13.90
N GLY A 48 -4.02 -16.22 13.64
CA GLY A 48 -3.41 -15.23 14.51
C GLY A 48 -4.26 -13.98 14.69
N THR A 49 -4.14 -13.38 15.88
CA THR A 49 -4.72 -12.08 16.23
C THR A 49 -3.69 -10.94 16.20
N ASN A 50 -2.43 -11.29 15.97
CA ASN A 50 -1.31 -10.36 16.07
C ASN A 50 -1.00 -9.79 14.69
N PHE A 51 -0.47 -8.57 14.69
CA PHE A 51 0.13 -7.94 13.53
C PHE A 51 1.58 -8.46 13.33
N PRO A 52 2.05 -8.72 12.10
CA PRO A 52 1.36 -8.62 10.79
C PRO A 52 0.48 -9.84 10.47
N ASN A 53 -0.20 -9.83 9.31
CA ASN A 53 -1.12 -10.90 8.91
C ASN A 53 -0.41 -12.26 8.84
N MET A 54 -1.12 -13.31 9.28
CA MET A 54 -0.68 -14.68 9.03
C MET A 54 -0.71 -14.93 7.52
N GLN A 55 0.38 -15.43 6.95
CA GLN A 55 0.47 -15.77 5.53
C GLN A 55 0.22 -17.27 5.33
N LEU A 56 -0.72 -17.63 4.46
CA LEU A 56 -1.02 -19.00 4.08
C LEU A 56 -0.91 -19.20 2.57
N PRO A 57 0.05 -19.99 2.05
CA PRO A 57 0.15 -20.27 0.62
C PRO A 57 -1.04 -21.10 0.13
N THR A 58 -1.60 -20.73 -1.00
CA THR A 58 -2.76 -21.39 -1.60
C THR A 58 -2.35 -22.46 -2.62
N GLN A 59 -3.34 -23.14 -3.20
CA GLN A 59 -3.11 -24.02 -4.34
C GLN A 59 -2.84 -23.26 -5.64
N LEU A 60 -3.04 -21.93 -5.69
CA LEU A 60 -2.77 -21.13 -6.88
C LEU A 60 -1.27 -20.93 -7.07
N VAL A 61 -0.72 -21.55 -8.12
CA VAL A 61 0.69 -21.45 -8.50
C VAL A 61 0.88 -20.28 -9.46
N LEU A 62 1.73 -19.32 -9.08
CA LEU A 62 2.14 -18.19 -9.92
C LEU A 62 3.39 -18.52 -10.74
N ALA A 63 4.31 -19.28 -10.14
CA ALA A 63 5.48 -19.80 -10.83
C ALA A 63 5.75 -21.23 -10.33
N PRO A 64 5.97 -22.21 -11.22
CA PRO A 64 6.31 -23.55 -10.81
C PRO A 64 7.69 -23.58 -10.12
N PRO A 65 7.98 -24.60 -9.30
CA PRO A 65 9.31 -24.89 -8.81
C PRO A 65 10.36 -24.88 -9.92
N SER A 66 11.49 -24.24 -9.67
CA SER A 66 12.64 -24.18 -10.58
C SER A 66 13.96 -24.21 -9.81
N ALA A 67 15.10 -24.36 -10.49
CA ALA A 67 16.42 -24.29 -9.85
C ALA A 67 16.69 -22.94 -9.17
N THR A 68 16.11 -21.85 -9.70
CA THR A 68 16.23 -20.49 -9.14
C THR A 68 15.12 -20.16 -8.15
N LEU A 69 14.05 -20.96 -8.11
CA LEU A 69 12.93 -20.83 -7.17
C LEU A 69 12.47 -22.24 -6.73
N PRO A 70 13.22 -22.92 -5.85
CA PRO A 70 12.96 -24.32 -5.50
C PRO A 70 11.55 -24.63 -4.98
N PRO A 71 10.89 -23.78 -4.16
CA PRO A 71 9.50 -24.05 -3.74
C PRO A 71 8.45 -23.61 -4.77
N GLY A 72 8.84 -22.96 -5.87
CA GLY A 72 7.95 -22.20 -6.73
C GLY A 72 7.38 -20.96 -6.03
N LEU A 73 6.47 -20.26 -6.69
CA LEU A 73 5.72 -19.14 -6.14
C LEU A 73 4.24 -19.49 -6.11
N ARG A 74 3.61 -19.33 -4.96
CA ARG A 74 2.17 -19.51 -4.76
C ARG A 74 1.56 -18.22 -4.25
N MET A 75 0.35 -17.90 -4.73
CA MET A 75 -0.40 -16.79 -4.16
C MET A 75 -0.80 -17.14 -2.74
N SER A 76 -0.69 -16.20 -1.82
CA SER A 76 -1.02 -16.43 -0.40
C SER A 76 -2.30 -15.72 0.01
N LEU A 77 -3.02 -16.31 0.95
CA LEU A 77 -4.08 -15.68 1.72
C LEU A 77 -3.53 -15.10 3.00
N PHE A 78 -4.21 -14.07 3.51
CA PHE A 78 -3.83 -13.35 4.71
C PHE A 78 -4.97 -13.36 5.72
N PRO A 79 -5.26 -14.52 6.34
CA PRO A 79 -6.25 -14.59 7.41
C PRO A 79 -5.82 -13.78 8.63
N SER A 80 -6.80 -13.20 9.31
CA SER A 80 -6.63 -12.58 10.62
C SER A 80 -7.87 -12.77 11.46
N ARG A 81 -7.71 -12.62 12.78
CA ARG A 81 -8.82 -12.72 13.72
C ARG A 81 -8.80 -11.54 14.68
N ARG A 82 -9.99 -11.04 15.00
CA ARG A 82 -10.22 -10.02 16.01
C ARG A 82 -11.41 -10.39 16.88
N GLY A 83 -11.14 -10.78 18.13
CA GLY A 83 -12.16 -11.35 18.99
C GLY A 83 -12.78 -12.58 18.32
N THR A 84 -14.10 -12.55 18.13
CA THR A 84 -14.86 -13.60 17.41
C THR A 84 -14.92 -13.41 15.90
N ASN A 85 -14.49 -12.24 15.38
CA ASN A 85 -14.56 -11.94 13.96
C ASN A 85 -13.31 -12.45 13.25
N GLY A 86 -13.50 -13.24 12.19
CA GLY A 86 -12.42 -13.68 11.31
C GLY A 86 -12.46 -12.95 9.98
N PHE A 87 -11.30 -12.75 9.36
CA PHE A 87 -11.15 -12.14 8.05
C PHE A 87 -10.14 -12.91 7.21
N VAL A 88 -10.26 -12.82 5.88
CA VAL A 88 -9.27 -13.28 4.91
C VAL A 88 -9.13 -12.21 3.85
N ASN A 89 -7.95 -11.62 3.71
CA ASN A 89 -7.72 -10.51 2.76
C ASN A 89 -8.76 -9.38 2.92
N ASN A 90 -9.09 -9.02 4.17
CA ASN A 90 -10.16 -8.06 4.51
C ASN A 90 -11.61 -8.52 4.28
N ILE A 91 -11.84 -9.73 3.77
CA ILE A 91 -13.19 -10.28 3.59
C ILE A 91 -13.63 -11.02 4.87
N PRO A 92 -14.78 -10.67 5.49
CA PRO A 92 -15.25 -11.33 6.70
C PRO A 92 -15.51 -12.83 6.52
N LEU A 93 -15.28 -13.62 7.57
CA LEU A 93 -15.73 -15.00 7.68
C LEU A 93 -17.15 -15.02 8.25
N THR A 94 -18.07 -15.76 7.60
CA THR A 94 -19.47 -15.90 8.03
C THR A 94 -19.69 -17.14 8.90
N ALA A 95 -18.84 -18.15 8.75
CA ALA A 95 -18.79 -19.32 9.61
C ALA A 95 -17.37 -19.89 9.61
N VAL A 96 -16.96 -20.50 10.70
CA VAL A 96 -15.62 -21.09 10.85
C VAL A 96 -15.72 -22.52 11.35
N ASP A 97 -14.64 -23.28 11.16
CA ASP A 97 -14.46 -24.62 11.73
C ASP A 97 -15.49 -25.68 11.30
N VAL A 98 -16.05 -25.56 10.10
CA VAL A 98 -16.92 -26.60 9.53
C VAL A 98 -16.06 -27.81 9.17
N GLN A 99 -16.21 -28.89 9.92
CA GLN A 99 -15.43 -30.11 9.73
C GLN A 99 -15.81 -30.84 8.44
N ALA A 100 -14.80 -31.28 7.69
CA ALA A 100 -14.92 -32.17 6.55
C ALA A 100 -14.00 -33.38 6.76
N ALA A 101 -14.27 -34.50 6.08
CA ALA A 101 -13.50 -35.73 6.27
C ALA A 101 -12.00 -35.58 6.00
N ASN A 102 -11.61 -34.62 5.15
CA ASN A 102 -10.23 -34.37 4.73
C ASN A 102 -9.77 -32.92 5.02
N GLY A 103 -10.48 -32.19 5.87
CA GLY A 103 -10.14 -30.79 6.09
C GLY A 103 -11.14 -29.99 6.90
N VAL A 104 -11.01 -28.67 6.81
CA VAL A 104 -11.90 -27.72 7.46
C VAL A 104 -12.30 -26.64 6.46
N ILE A 105 -13.55 -26.22 6.54
CA ILE A 105 -14.15 -25.18 5.71
C ILE A 105 -14.43 -23.97 6.60
N HIS A 106 -13.99 -22.80 6.13
CA HIS A 106 -14.38 -21.50 6.67
C HIS A 106 -15.21 -20.80 5.60
N LYS A 107 -16.44 -20.39 5.92
CA LYS A 107 -17.27 -19.67 4.97
C LYS A 107 -16.83 -18.21 4.90
N VAL A 108 -16.65 -17.68 3.68
CA VAL A 108 -16.27 -16.28 3.44
C VAL A 108 -17.46 -15.49 2.95
N ALA A 109 -17.52 -14.22 3.33
CA ALA A 109 -18.56 -13.29 2.93
C ALA A 109 -18.38 -12.78 1.49
N GLY A 110 -17.35 -13.18 0.76
CA GLY A 110 -17.13 -12.70 -0.60
C GLY A 110 -16.18 -13.63 -1.33
N ILE A 111 -16.21 -13.56 -2.66
CA ILE A 111 -15.28 -14.35 -3.48
C ILE A 111 -13.89 -13.77 -3.33
N LEU A 112 -12.93 -14.63 -2.99
CA LEU A 112 -11.50 -14.31 -3.02
C LEU A 112 -11.05 -14.29 -4.48
N ALA A 113 -11.01 -13.10 -5.08
CA ALA A 113 -10.46 -12.92 -6.42
C ALA A 113 -8.92 -12.85 -6.33
N PRO A 114 -8.18 -13.70 -7.05
CA PRO A 114 -6.73 -13.58 -7.10
C PRO A 114 -6.35 -12.28 -7.83
N PRO A 115 -5.42 -11.47 -7.30
CA PRO A 115 -4.98 -10.27 -8.00
C PRO A 115 -4.17 -10.65 -9.23
N SER A 116 -4.32 -9.88 -10.31
CA SER A 116 -3.56 -10.04 -11.56
C SER A 116 -2.53 -8.92 -11.79
N GLN A 117 -2.69 -7.79 -11.10
CA GLN A 117 -1.82 -6.62 -11.25
C GLN A 117 -0.75 -6.57 -10.17
N MET A 118 0.35 -5.89 -10.48
CA MET A 118 1.41 -5.56 -9.52
C MET A 118 1.20 -4.17 -8.91
N LEU A 119 1.84 -3.91 -7.76
CA LEU A 119 1.81 -2.61 -7.10
C LEU A 119 2.28 -1.47 -8.04
N TRP A 120 3.35 -1.69 -8.79
CA TRP A 120 3.87 -0.69 -9.72
C TRP A 120 2.87 -0.33 -10.83
N GLU A 121 2.17 -1.32 -11.39
CA GLU A 121 1.16 -1.10 -12.42
C GLU A 121 0.00 -0.24 -11.90
N ARG A 122 -0.40 -0.43 -10.64
CA ARG A 122 -1.39 0.45 -10.00
C ARG A 122 -0.87 1.87 -9.85
N ILE A 123 0.34 2.05 -9.35
CA ILE A 123 0.90 3.39 -9.09
C ILE A 123 0.97 4.21 -10.38
N VAL A 124 1.38 3.61 -11.49
CA VAL A 124 1.49 4.28 -12.80
C VAL A 124 0.13 4.52 -13.46
N ALA A 125 -0.88 3.69 -13.17
CA ALA A 125 -2.20 3.81 -13.79
C ALA A 125 -3.15 4.77 -13.04
N ASP A 126 -2.82 5.17 -11.82
CA ASP A 126 -3.70 5.95 -10.95
C ASP A 126 -3.35 7.44 -11.02
N PRO A 127 -4.23 8.30 -11.57
CA PRO A 127 -3.96 9.73 -11.74
C PRO A 127 -3.95 10.52 -10.43
N GLU A 128 -4.25 9.89 -9.28
CA GLU A 128 -4.09 10.52 -7.96
C GLU A 128 -2.73 10.20 -7.31
N LEU A 129 -1.84 9.45 -7.98
CA LEU A 129 -0.55 9.00 -7.48
C LEU A 129 0.64 9.48 -8.35
N ASP A 130 0.47 10.49 -9.19
CA ASP A 130 1.50 11.01 -10.10
C ASP A 130 2.77 11.46 -9.35
N TYR A 131 2.62 12.09 -8.19
CA TYR A 131 3.76 12.49 -7.37
C TYR A 131 4.50 11.29 -6.77
N LEU A 132 3.78 10.23 -6.39
CA LEU A 132 4.39 9.01 -5.89
C LEU A 132 5.19 8.30 -6.99
N GLU A 133 4.64 8.22 -8.21
CA GLU A 133 5.38 7.68 -9.36
C GLU A 133 6.68 8.47 -9.59
N ALA A 134 6.59 9.81 -9.63
CA ALA A 134 7.75 10.67 -9.81
C ALA A 134 8.79 10.49 -8.69
N ALA A 135 8.34 10.34 -7.44
CA ALA A 135 9.22 10.08 -6.30
C ALA A 135 9.94 8.72 -6.40
N VAL A 136 9.23 7.66 -6.79
CA VAL A 136 9.83 6.33 -7.01
C VAL A 136 10.90 6.40 -8.10
N ARG A 137 10.60 7.03 -9.25
CA ARG A 137 11.57 7.18 -10.34
C ARG A 137 12.78 8.03 -9.96
N ARG A 138 12.58 9.07 -9.14
CA ARG A 138 13.67 9.90 -8.62
C ARG A 138 14.53 9.14 -7.61
N ALA A 139 13.93 8.33 -6.74
CA ALA A 139 14.64 7.48 -5.80
C ALA A 139 15.57 6.48 -6.50
N ASP A 140 15.15 5.92 -7.64
CA ASP A 140 15.94 4.98 -8.43
C ASP A 140 17.21 5.59 -9.05
N GLN A 141 17.30 6.91 -9.14
CA GLN A 141 18.52 7.60 -9.57
C GLN A 141 19.62 7.52 -8.49
N ALA A 142 19.27 7.27 -7.22
CA ALA A 142 20.24 7.14 -6.13
C ALA A 142 20.94 5.77 -6.17
N THR A 143 20.17 4.71 -6.39
CA THR A 143 20.64 3.33 -6.38
C THR A 143 20.03 2.59 -7.57
N PRO A 144 20.73 2.53 -8.73
CA PRO A 144 20.17 1.91 -9.93
C PRO A 144 19.97 0.39 -9.82
N SER A 145 20.58 -0.27 -8.84
CA SER A 145 20.39 -1.70 -8.55
C SER A 145 20.77 -2.07 -7.10
N PRO A 146 19.90 -2.79 -6.35
CA PRO A 146 18.49 -3.06 -6.65
C PRO A 146 17.67 -1.76 -6.63
N ASN A 147 16.82 -1.57 -7.63
CA ASN A 147 15.96 -0.39 -7.74
C ASN A 147 14.53 -0.67 -7.20
N LEU A 148 13.82 0.40 -6.87
CA LEU A 148 12.51 0.34 -6.23
C LEU A 148 11.42 -0.06 -7.23
N VAL A 149 11.51 0.34 -8.50
CA VAL A 149 10.57 -0.11 -9.54
C VAL A 149 10.59 -1.64 -9.69
N ALA A 150 11.78 -2.25 -9.69
CA ALA A 150 11.92 -3.70 -9.76
C ALA A 150 11.39 -4.38 -8.49
N ALA A 151 11.58 -3.79 -7.31
CA ALA A 151 11.00 -4.30 -6.06
C ALA A 151 9.46 -4.25 -6.09
N LEU A 152 8.89 -3.15 -6.57
CA LEU A 152 7.43 -2.94 -6.74
C LEU A 152 6.82 -3.72 -7.90
N SER A 153 7.66 -4.34 -8.73
CA SER A 153 7.26 -5.24 -9.84
C SER A 153 7.70 -6.69 -9.61
N ASN A 154 8.21 -7.02 -8.41
CA ASN A 154 8.64 -8.38 -8.11
C ASN A 154 7.46 -9.21 -7.57
N PRO A 155 6.98 -10.24 -8.26
CA PRO A 155 5.84 -11.06 -7.82
C PRO A 155 6.11 -11.84 -6.53
N ALA A 156 7.37 -12.09 -6.19
CA ALA A 156 7.75 -12.77 -4.95
C ALA A 156 7.81 -11.83 -3.73
N ALA A 157 7.72 -10.51 -3.94
CA ALA A 157 7.72 -9.56 -2.84
C ALA A 157 6.40 -9.61 -2.06
N SER A 158 6.49 -9.24 -0.78
CA SER A 158 5.34 -9.11 0.11
C SER A 158 5.41 -7.74 0.77
N LEU A 159 4.83 -6.75 0.10
CA LEU A 159 4.93 -5.35 0.50
C LEU A 159 3.59 -4.78 0.98
N THR A 160 3.65 -3.75 1.82
CA THR A 160 2.52 -2.83 2.00
C THR A 160 2.97 -1.43 1.60
N VAL A 161 2.25 -0.78 0.71
CA VAL A 161 2.51 0.59 0.28
C VAL A 161 1.47 1.51 0.90
N PHE A 162 1.92 2.46 1.73
CA PHE A 162 1.11 3.58 2.14
C PHE A 162 1.32 4.72 1.15
N ALA A 163 0.48 4.79 0.12
CA ALA A 163 0.62 5.71 -1.00
C ALA A 163 0.01 7.09 -0.67
N PRO A 164 0.81 8.15 -0.49
CA PRO A 164 0.24 9.49 -0.35
C PRO A 164 -0.36 9.92 -1.67
N ASN A 165 -1.59 10.44 -1.65
CA ASN A 165 -2.18 11.01 -2.85
C ASN A 165 -1.51 12.34 -3.26
N ASP A 166 -1.80 12.80 -4.47
CA ASP A 166 -1.20 14.02 -5.01
C ASP A 166 -1.54 15.28 -4.21
N ALA A 167 -2.71 15.29 -3.55
CA ALA A 167 -3.09 16.35 -2.62
C ALA A 167 -2.15 16.39 -1.39
N ALA A 168 -1.79 15.22 -0.83
CA ALA A 168 -0.85 15.11 0.27
C ALA A 168 0.54 15.62 -0.09
N PHE A 169 1.05 15.27 -1.27
CA PHE A 169 2.32 15.78 -1.78
C PHE A 169 2.28 17.28 -2.02
N SER A 170 1.22 17.78 -2.67
CA SER A 170 1.06 19.21 -2.96
C SER A 170 1.03 20.05 -1.68
N GLN A 171 0.33 19.57 -0.64
CA GLN A 171 0.30 20.20 0.68
C GLN A 171 1.69 20.21 1.33
N LEU A 172 2.39 19.07 1.36
CA LEU A 172 3.72 18.99 1.93
C LEU A 172 4.69 19.96 1.23
N LEU A 173 4.74 19.92 -0.10
CA LEU A 173 5.63 20.77 -0.90
C LEU A 173 5.33 22.25 -0.64
N THR A 174 4.06 22.64 -0.66
CA THR A 174 3.64 24.02 -0.40
C THR A 174 4.11 24.48 0.99
N LEU A 175 3.94 23.65 2.03
CA LEU A 175 4.37 23.98 3.39
C LEU A 175 5.89 24.12 3.51
N GLN A 176 6.65 23.20 2.93
CA GLN A 176 8.12 23.22 2.98
C GLN A 176 8.70 24.41 2.22
N ILE A 177 8.18 24.70 1.02
CA ILE A 177 8.60 25.86 0.23
C ILE A 177 8.24 27.16 0.95
N THR A 178 7.04 27.25 1.53
CA THR A 178 6.63 28.44 2.32
C THR A 178 7.59 28.66 3.49
N GLY A 179 7.92 27.60 4.24
CA GLY A 179 8.88 27.66 5.34
C GLY A 179 10.27 28.14 4.89
N ALA A 180 10.77 27.61 3.78
CA ALA A 180 12.05 28.01 3.20
C ALA A 180 12.07 29.50 2.77
N LEU A 181 10.97 29.99 2.19
CA LEU A 181 10.85 31.38 1.77
C LEU A 181 10.72 32.35 2.96
N MET A 182 10.00 31.96 4.01
CA MET A 182 9.92 32.75 5.24
C MET A 182 11.29 32.89 5.92
N ALA A 183 12.13 31.85 5.86
CA ALA A 183 13.51 31.92 6.34
C ALA A 183 14.39 32.92 5.56
N GLN A 184 13.97 33.30 4.35
CA GLN A 184 14.61 34.34 3.53
C GLN A 184 14.00 35.74 3.76
N ASN A 185 13.22 35.92 4.84
CA ASN A 185 12.50 37.15 5.18
C ASN A 185 11.40 37.57 4.20
N ILE A 186 10.86 36.62 3.43
CA ILE A 186 9.69 36.87 2.59
C ILE A 186 8.43 36.83 3.49
N PRO A 187 7.52 37.83 3.41
CA PRO A 187 6.28 37.83 4.19
C PRO A 187 5.47 36.54 3.97
N ALA A 188 4.91 35.99 5.05
CA ALA A 188 4.24 34.68 5.04
C ALA A 188 3.16 34.55 3.95
N ALA A 189 2.33 35.58 3.75
CA ALA A 189 1.29 35.58 2.71
C ALA A 189 1.88 35.48 1.30
N ASN A 190 2.98 36.20 1.02
CA ASN A 190 3.64 36.19 -0.27
C ASN A 190 4.39 34.87 -0.50
N ALA A 191 5.04 34.36 0.54
CA ALA A 191 5.71 33.06 0.52
C ALA A 191 4.72 31.93 0.21
N GLN A 192 3.55 31.94 0.86
CA GLN A 192 2.51 30.93 0.64
C GLN A 192 1.92 31.01 -0.77
N ALA A 193 1.63 32.23 -1.26
CA ALA A 193 1.13 32.43 -2.61
C ALA A 193 2.13 31.93 -3.67
N ALA A 194 3.42 32.25 -3.49
CA ALA A 194 4.47 31.81 -4.39
C ALA A 194 4.68 30.28 -4.36
N ALA A 195 4.66 29.67 -3.16
CA ALA A 195 4.75 28.22 -3.00
C ALA A 195 3.58 27.51 -3.69
N THR A 196 2.36 28.02 -3.52
CA THR A 196 1.16 27.48 -4.16
C THR A 196 1.25 27.57 -5.69
N ALA A 197 1.71 28.71 -6.21
CA ALA A 197 1.91 28.89 -7.65
C ALA A 197 2.98 27.94 -8.21
N LEU A 198 4.06 27.71 -7.46
CA LEU A 198 5.13 26.80 -7.87
C LEU A 198 4.62 25.35 -7.96
N VAL A 199 3.91 24.88 -6.93
CA VAL A 199 3.31 23.52 -6.92
C VAL A 199 2.31 23.36 -8.06
N THR A 200 1.46 24.36 -8.29
CA THR A 200 0.46 24.32 -9.37
C THR A 200 1.09 24.30 -10.76
N ASN A 201 2.16 25.06 -10.98
CA ASN A 201 2.75 25.23 -12.32
C ASN A 201 3.74 24.13 -12.70
N TYR A 202 4.47 23.57 -11.72
CA TYR A 202 5.54 22.60 -12.01
C TYR A 202 5.18 21.17 -11.61
N GLY A 203 4.19 20.97 -10.74
CA GLY A 203 3.69 19.66 -10.39
C GLY A 203 4.79 18.68 -9.98
N THR A 204 4.79 17.50 -10.58
CA THR A 204 5.78 16.43 -10.35
C THR A 204 7.22 16.81 -10.71
N THR A 205 7.44 17.87 -11.50
CA THR A 205 8.79 18.39 -11.82
C THR A 205 9.54 18.82 -10.57
N LEU A 206 8.81 19.24 -9.52
CA LEU A 206 9.39 19.58 -8.21
C LEU A 206 10.13 18.40 -7.55
N ILE A 207 9.78 17.17 -7.92
CA ILE A 207 10.40 15.95 -7.39
C ILE A 207 11.33 15.33 -8.45
N SER A 208 10.86 15.20 -9.69
CA SER A 208 11.57 14.47 -10.73
C SER A 208 12.82 15.20 -11.24
N ASN A 209 12.73 16.54 -11.38
CA ASN A 209 13.84 17.37 -11.85
C ASN A 209 13.73 18.82 -11.31
N PRO A 210 13.87 19.02 -9.98
CA PRO A 210 13.75 20.35 -9.39
C PRO A 210 14.74 21.39 -9.97
N ALA A 211 15.90 20.95 -10.46
CA ALA A 211 16.92 21.82 -11.04
C ALA A 211 16.48 22.51 -12.36
N SER A 212 15.48 21.97 -13.08
CA SER A 212 14.98 22.60 -14.31
C SER A 212 14.00 23.75 -14.06
N ILE A 213 13.64 24.02 -12.81
CA ILE A 213 12.69 25.08 -12.47
C ILE A 213 13.39 26.44 -12.59
N PRO A 214 12.92 27.34 -13.49
CA PRO A 214 13.51 28.66 -13.66
C PRO A 214 13.15 29.59 -12.48
N ASP A 215 14.05 30.53 -12.18
CA ASP A 215 13.83 31.54 -11.13
C ASP A 215 12.69 32.52 -11.48
N ALA A 216 12.52 32.85 -12.76
CA ALA A 216 11.44 33.70 -13.27
C ALA A 216 10.39 32.85 -14.01
N PRO A 217 9.08 33.22 -14.00
CA PRO A 217 8.50 34.51 -13.61
C PRO A 217 7.89 34.55 -12.18
N ILE A 218 7.94 33.46 -11.42
CA ILE A 218 7.25 33.34 -10.13
C ILE A 218 8.06 33.99 -8.99
N PHE A 219 9.39 34.02 -9.09
CA PHE A 219 10.28 34.65 -8.12
C PHE A 219 11.12 35.77 -8.74
N PRO A 220 11.68 36.68 -7.92
CA PRO A 220 12.76 37.56 -8.36
C PRO A 220 13.93 36.75 -8.92
N VAL A 221 14.54 37.26 -9.99
CA VAL A 221 15.72 36.65 -10.62
C VAL A 221 16.84 36.49 -9.57
N GLY A 222 17.44 35.30 -9.46
CA GLY A 222 18.53 35.04 -8.52
C GLY A 222 18.11 34.43 -7.17
N THR A 223 16.86 34.03 -7.00
CA THR A 223 16.40 33.27 -5.83
C THR A 223 16.89 31.82 -5.81
N GLY A 224 17.22 31.23 -6.97
CA GLY A 224 17.83 29.91 -7.08
C GLY A 224 16.97 28.76 -6.54
N ILE A 225 15.64 28.89 -6.54
CA ILE A 225 14.76 27.98 -5.80
C ILE A 225 14.82 26.54 -6.33
N GLY A 226 14.94 26.37 -7.66
CA GLY A 226 15.10 25.06 -8.28
C GLY A 226 16.39 24.36 -7.85
N ALA A 227 17.48 25.12 -7.75
CA ALA A 227 18.77 24.62 -7.25
C ALA A 227 18.70 24.27 -5.75
N GLN A 228 18.05 25.11 -4.94
CA GLN A 228 17.84 24.85 -3.51
C GLN A 228 16.98 23.59 -3.29
N LEU A 229 15.87 23.47 -4.02
CA LEU A 229 15.03 22.28 -3.97
C LEU A 229 15.78 21.03 -4.44
N SER A 230 16.61 21.14 -5.48
CA SER A 230 17.45 20.03 -5.93
C SER A 230 18.52 19.63 -4.91
N ALA A 231 19.02 20.56 -4.11
CA ALA A 231 19.99 20.28 -3.06
C ALA A 231 19.34 19.58 -1.85
N ILE A 232 18.05 19.82 -1.60
CA ILE A 232 17.28 19.18 -0.51
C ILE A 232 16.71 17.83 -0.98
N LEU A 233 16.01 17.82 -2.12
CA LEU A 233 15.39 16.64 -2.74
C LEU A 233 16.39 15.89 -3.63
N THR A 234 17.52 15.52 -3.02
CA THR A 234 18.47 14.61 -3.65
C THR A 234 17.82 13.23 -3.85
N PRO A 235 18.26 12.43 -4.85
CA PRO A 235 17.74 11.08 -5.05
C PRO A 235 17.75 10.23 -3.77
N THR A 236 18.81 10.34 -2.95
CA THR A 236 18.95 9.59 -1.70
C THR A 236 17.92 10.00 -0.64
N VAL A 237 17.64 11.31 -0.52
CA VAL A 237 16.60 11.80 0.40
C VAL A 237 15.22 11.31 -0.04
N VAL A 238 14.92 11.41 -1.34
CA VAL A 238 13.66 10.91 -1.89
C VAL A 238 13.55 9.40 -1.71
N GLN A 239 14.63 8.64 -1.91
CA GLN A 239 14.66 7.20 -1.63
C GLN A 239 14.31 6.90 -0.18
N GLY A 240 14.94 7.60 0.79
CA GLY A 240 14.63 7.46 2.21
C GLY A 240 13.17 7.75 2.54
N LEU A 241 12.59 8.79 1.94
CA LEU A 241 11.17 9.11 2.07
C LEU A 241 10.30 8.00 1.50
N VAL A 242 10.55 7.53 0.28
CA VAL A 242 9.71 6.51 -0.35
C VAL A 242 9.77 5.20 0.44
N VAL A 243 10.96 4.68 0.79
CA VAL A 243 11.07 3.42 1.56
C VAL A 243 10.46 3.50 2.95
N TYR A 244 10.29 4.70 3.51
CA TYR A 244 9.56 4.91 4.77
C TYR A 244 8.04 4.68 4.64
N HIS A 245 7.49 4.75 3.42
CA HIS A 245 6.10 4.44 3.14
C HIS A 245 5.84 2.96 2.87
N LEU A 246 6.89 2.13 2.87
CA LEU A 246 6.80 0.72 2.55
C LEU A 246 7.04 -0.14 3.79
N LEU A 247 6.17 -1.12 4.03
CA LEU A 247 6.43 -2.23 4.95
C LEU A 247 6.92 -3.45 4.16
N GLY A 248 7.85 -4.21 4.74
CA GLY A 248 8.34 -5.47 4.18
C GLY A 248 7.42 -6.67 4.42
N GLN A 249 6.15 -6.44 4.71
CA GLN A 249 5.12 -7.45 4.96
C GLN A 249 3.78 -6.92 4.45
N ARG A 250 2.83 -7.81 4.12
CA ARG A 250 1.44 -7.41 3.82
C ARG A 250 0.65 -7.14 5.10
N ALA A 251 -0.02 -5.99 5.12
CA ALA A 251 -0.80 -5.50 6.22
C ALA A 251 -2.17 -5.05 5.70
N PHE A 252 -3.20 -5.83 6.02
CA PHE A 252 -4.59 -5.40 5.82
C PHE A 252 -5.05 -4.59 7.03
N THR A 253 -5.92 -3.61 6.80
CA THR A 253 -6.45 -2.72 7.84
C THR A 253 -7.10 -3.51 8.97
N VAL A 254 -7.80 -4.61 8.66
CA VAL A 254 -8.44 -5.48 9.66
C VAL A 254 -7.47 -6.11 10.66
N ASN A 255 -6.18 -6.20 10.32
CA ASN A 255 -5.14 -6.72 11.20
C ASN A 255 -4.25 -5.63 11.80
N LEU A 256 -4.47 -4.35 11.46
CA LEU A 256 -3.76 -3.26 12.11
C LEU A 256 -4.11 -3.19 13.60
N PRO A 257 -3.16 -2.79 14.46
CA PRO A 257 -3.37 -2.73 15.90
C PRO A 257 -4.39 -1.65 16.28
N THR A 258 -5.18 -1.88 17.33
CA THR A 258 -6.16 -0.87 17.84
C THR A 258 -5.51 0.21 18.70
N THR A 259 -4.36 -0.13 19.28
CA THR A 259 -3.51 0.79 20.02
C THR A 259 -2.39 1.22 19.11
N ALA A 260 -2.07 2.51 19.12
CA ALA A 260 -0.94 3.06 18.38
C ALA A 260 0.34 2.25 18.66
N THR A 261 0.83 1.54 17.64
CA THR A 261 1.98 0.63 17.76
C THR A 261 2.96 0.92 16.64
N THR A 262 4.25 0.97 16.97
CA THR A 262 5.31 1.19 15.99
C THR A 262 5.55 -0.06 15.16
N SER A 263 5.84 0.13 13.88
CA SER A 263 6.12 -0.94 12.93
C SER A 263 7.28 -0.54 12.02
N PRO A 264 8.27 -1.43 11.82
CA PRO A 264 9.42 -1.14 10.97
C PRO A 264 8.99 -1.03 9.51
N THR A 265 9.63 -0.10 8.81
CA THR A 265 9.48 0.15 7.37
C THR A 265 10.70 -0.40 6.62
N LEU A 266 10.72 -0.31 5.29
CA LEU A 266 11.93 -0.66 4.54
C LEU A 266 13.10 0.29 4.82
N LEU A 267 12.86 1.51 5.35
CA LEU A 267 13.92 2.39 5.83
C LEU A 267 14.78 1.71 6.92
N ASN A 268 14.16 0.84 7.73
CA ASN A 268 14.85 0.13 8.80
C ASN A 268 15.92 -0.85 8.30
N ALA A 269 15.89 -1.23 7.02
CA ALA A 269 16.97 -2.02 6.42
C ALA A 269 18.27 -1.21 6.29
N GLY A 270 18.18 0.12 6.08
CA GLY A 270 19.34 1.02 6.06
C GLY A 270 19.63 1.66 7.42
N ILE A 271 18.60 1.90 8.25
CA ILE A 271 18.70 2.56 9.55
C ILE A 271 17.98 1.72 10.61
N ALA A 272 18.66 0.70 11.13
CA ALA A 272 18.06 -0.29 12.03
C ALA A 272 17.41 0.33 13.29
N ALA A 273 18.00 1.39 13.84
CA ALA A 273 17.50 2.06 15.05
C ALA A 273 16.29 2.98 14.81
N HIS A 274 15.84 3.15 13.56
CA HIS A 274 14.72 4.02 13.25
C HIS A 274 13.42 3.49 13.89
N PRO A 275 12.59 4.31 14.55
CA PRO A 275 11.38 3.84 15.23
C PRO A 275 10.27 3.33 14.28
N GLY A 276 10.40 3.56 12.97
CA GLY A 276 9.43 3.11 11.96
C GLY A 276 8.22 4.04 11.88
N VAL A 277 7.07 3.49 11.48
CA VAL A 277 5.78 4.22 11.44
C VAL A 277 4.86 3.73 12.55
N THR A 278 4.01 4.60 13.08
CA THR A 278 3.00 4.19 14.05
C THR A 278 1.70 3.88 13.35
N LEU A 279 1.17 2.68 13.56
CA LEU A 279 -0.07 2.19 12.95
C LEU A 279 -1.18 2.13 14.01
N GLN A 280 -2.40 2.44 13.58
CA GLN A 280 -3.59 2.27 14.39
C GLN A 280 -4.83 2.03 13.51
N ALA A 281 -5.77 1.21 13.96
CA ALA A 281 -7.07 1.06 13.35
C ALA A 281 -8.21 1.10 14.36
N THR A 282 -9.32 1.70 13.93
CA THR A 282 -10.58 1.80 14.64
C THR A 282 -11.58 0.88 13.96
N PHE A 283 -12.31 0.12 14.76
CA PHE A 283 -13.23 -0.92 14.30
C PHE A 283 -14.67 -0.54 14.64
N GLY A 284 -15.56 -0.74 13.68
CA GLY A 284 -17.00 -0.76 13.86
C GLY A 284 -17.55 -2.19 13.80
N PRO A 285 -18.89 -2.35 13.77
CA PRO A 285 -19.54 -3.66 13.78
C PRO A 285 -19.18 -4.55 12.58
N ALA A 286 -18.91 -3.94 11.42
CA ALA A 286 -18.69 -4.64 10.15
C ALA A 286 -17.21 -4.74 9.71
N GLY A 287 -16.27 -4.21 10.50
CA GLY A 287 -14.85 -4.16 10.13
C GLY A 287 -14.20 -2.83 10.51
N VAL A 288 -13.18 -2.42 9.77
CA VAL A 288 -12.45 -1.17 10.01
C VAL A 288 -13.28 0.02 9.54
N THR A 289 -13.41 1.03 10.41
CA THR A 289 -14.07 2.30 10.09
C THR A 289 -13.08 3.44 9.88
N ALA A 290 -11.89 3.33 10.48
CA ALA A 290 -10.78 4.25 10.24
C ALA A 290 -9.46 3.52 10.48
N ALA A 291 -8.41 3.90 9.76
CA ALA A 291 -7.05 3.51 10.09
C ALA A 291 -6.12 4.70 9.88
N THR A 292 -5.05 4.74 10.66
CA THR A 292 -4.06 5.80 10.60
C THR A 292 -2.66 5.23 10.56
N VAL A 293 -1.79 5.96 9.86
CA VAL A 293 -0.36 5.74 9.82
C VAL A 293 0.33 7.07 10.11
N LYS A 294 1.25 7.08 11.06
CA LYS A 294 1.93 8.30 11.49
C LYS A 294 3.44 8.15 11.30
N GLY A 295 4.01 9.05 10.52
CA GLY A 295 5.45 9.25 10.48
C GLY A 295 5.93 9.96 11.76
N VAL A 296 7.18 9.72 12.15
CA VAL A 296 7.72 10.20 13.43
C VAL A 296 7.76 11.72 13.51
N ALA A 297 8.12 12.39 12.40
CA ALA A 297 8.15 13.85 12.32
C ALA A 297 6.79 14.47 11.99
N ASN A 298 5.77 13.68 11.65
CA ASN A 298 4.44 14.22 11.42
C ASN A 298 3.81 14.69 12.74
N ALA A 299 3.26 15.90 12.77
CA ALA A 299 2.53 16.40 13.93
C ALA A 299 1.27 15.57 14.20
N THR A 300 0.52 15.25 13.13
CA THR A 300 -0.72 14.46 13.17
C THR A 300 -0.54 13.14 12.41
N ALA A 301 -1.42 12.17 12.66
CA ALA A 301 -1.41 10.93 11.92
C ALA A 301 -2.07 11.12 10.54
N SER A 302 -1.54 10.46 9.52
CA SER A 302 -2.20 10.35 8.22
C SER A 302 -3.36 9.38 8.33
N ASN A 303 -4.52 9.76 7.78
CA ASN A 303 -5.63 8.85 7.61
C ASN A 303 -5.40 7.96 6.39
N VAL A 304 -5.68 6.67 6.55
CA VAL A 304 -5.91 5.76 5.43
C VAL A 304 -7.31 6.02 4.90
N GLN A 305 -7.45 6.24 3.60
CA GLN A 305 -8.74 6.43 2.97
C GLN A 305 -9.45 5.07 2.88
N ILE A 306 -10.29 4.76 3.88
CA ILE A 306 -10.97 3.46 3.96
C ILE A 306 -11.99 3.32 2.83
N ASN A 307 -11.64 2.53 1.83
CA ASN A 307 -12.50 2.11 0.74
C ASN A 307 -11.95 0.79 0.17
N PRO A 308 -12.41 -0.36 0.69
CA PRO A 308 -11.92 -1.67 0.29
C PRO A 308 -12.59 -2.22 -0.97
N THR A 309 -13.29 -1.39 -1.75
CA THR A 309 -13.84 -1.81 -3.05
C THR A 309 -12.73 -2.24 -4.01
N SER A 310 -13.05 -3.00 -5.04
CA SER A 310 -12.04 -3.42 -6.01
C SER A 310 -11.44 -2.23 -6.76
N ALA A 311 -10.18 -2.35 -7.16
CA ALA A 311 -9.54 -1.42 -8.09
C ALA A 311 -10.39 -1.23 -9.37
N PRO A 312 -10.36 -0.04 -10.01
CA PRO A 312 -9.53 1.11 -9.68
C PRO A 312 -10.11 2.03 -8.58
N GLY A 313 -11.39 1.89 -8.24
CA GLY A 313 -12.07 2.81 -7.32
C GLY A 313 -11.72 2.64 -5.84
N GLY A 314 -11.05 1.54 -5.46
CA GLY A 314 -10.67 1.27 -4.09
C GLY A 314 -9.38 1.98 -3.65
N THR A 315 -9.36 2.44 -2.40
CA THR A 315 -8.26 3.22 -1.81
C THR A 315 -7.65 2.58 -0.56
N SER A 316 -8.24 1.53 0.01
CA SER A 316 -7.63 0.75 1.11
C SER A 316 -7.71 -0.74 0.84
N ASP A 317 -6.85 -1.52 1.48
CA ASP A 317 -6.83 -2.99 1.39
C ASP A 317 -6.74 -3.52 -0.06
N GLN A 318 -6.15 -2.73 -0.96
CA GLN A 318 -6.05 -3.06 -2.37
C GLN A 318 -5.00 -4.14 -2.55
N LEU A 319 -5.46 -5.36 -2.80
CA LEU A 319 -4.59 -6.53 -2.92
C LEU A 319 -4.00 -6.62 -4.33
N TYR A 320 -2.68 -6.76 -4.39
CA TYR A 320 -1.89 -6.96 -5.60
C TYR A 320 -1.07 -8.24 -5.52
N VAL A 321 -0.52 -8.67 -6.65
CA VAL A 321 0.27 -9.90 -6.76
C VAL A 321 1.42 -9.91 -5.75
N ASN A 322 2.04 -8.76 -5.50
CA ASN A 322 3.22 -8.59 -4.66
C ASN A 322 3.00 -7.73 -3.40
N GLY A 323 1.76 -7.37 -3.07
CA GLY A 323 1.53 -6.58 -1.87
C GLY A 323 0.11 -6.07 -1.67
N VAL A 324 -0.02 -5.12 -0.75
CA VAL A 324 -1.25 -4.37 -0.47
C VAL A 324 -0.97 -2.88 -0.59
N LEU A 325 -1.89 -2.10 -1.16
CA LEU A 325 -1.81 -0.65 -1.23
C LEU A 325 -2.93 0.01 -0.41
N HIS A 326 -2.54 1.05 0.33
CA HIS A 326 -3.44 1.94 1.07
C HIS A 326 -3.13 3.38 0.71
N VAL A 327 -4.10 4.11 0.18
CA VAL A 327 -3.96 5.53 -0.09
C VAL A 327 -4.10 6.31 1.22
N ILE A 328 -3.21 7.28 1.42
CA ILE A 328 -3.13 8.09 2.62
C ILE A 328 -3.15 9.59 2.28
N ASN A 329 -3.63 10.41 3.21
CA ASN A 329 -3.84 11.84 2.99
C ASN A 329 -2.68 12.76 3.45
N GLN A 330 -1.57 12.20 3.94
CA GLN A 330 -0.35 12.94 4.27
C GLN A 330 0.87 12.12 3.88
N VAL A 331 1.95 12.80 3.47
CA VAL A 331 3.26 12.18 3.30
C VAL A 331 3.86 11.89 4.69
N LEU A 332 4.38 10.69 4.88
CA LEU A 332 5.05 10.24 6.11
C LEU A 332 6.48 10.75 6.16
N LEU A 333 6.84 11.39 7.26
CA LEU A 333 8.15 12.01 7.48
C LEU A 333 8.95 11.20 8.52
N PRO A 334 10.15 10.70 8.17
CA PRO A 334 10.93 9.79 9.03
C PRO A 334 11.58 10.44 10.24
N GLN A 335 12.17 11.63 10.13
CA GLN A 335 12.69 12.48 11.23
C GLN A 335 13.29 13.76 10.66
#